data_AF-A0A7K2C1M9-F1
#
_entry.id   AF-A0A7K2C1M9-F1
#
_cell.length_a   1.000
_cell.length_b   1.000
_cell.length_c   1.000
_cell.angle_alpha   90.00
_cell.angle_beta   90.00
_cell.angle_gamma   90.00
#
_symmetry.space_group_name_H-M   'P 1'
#
loop_
_entity.id
_entity.type
_entity.pdbx_description
1 polymer ?
#
loop_
_entity_poly.entity_id
_entity_poly.type
_entity_poly.pdbx_seq_one_letter_code
_entity_poly.pdbx_strand_id
1 'polypeptide(L)'
;MLALQPDNRSGYIDVEVTEEFIYALYSGKKRDETNRGTERGAYFLVFDWTGRPMARLNVSGSPSFMTVSADNSELYVIFKSPVPQIIRFEIPESLVQ
;
A
#
# COMPACT_ATOMS: atom_id res chain seq x y z
N MET A 1 13.74 -19.74 -8.90
CA MET A 1 12.27 -19.59 -8.74
C MET A 1 11.93 -19.96 -7.31
N LEU A 2 11.53 -19.01 -6.47
CA LEU A 2 11.14 -19.28 -5.07
C LEU A 2 9.77 -19.97 -5.07
N ALA A 3 9.68 -21.15 -4.46
CA ALA A 3 8.42 -21.87 -4.31
C ALA A 3 7.53 -21.13 -3.29
N LEU A 4 6.33 -20.74 -3.73
CA LEU A 4 5.37 -20.06 -2.86
C LEU A 4 4.57 -21.09 -2.06
N GLN A 5 4.80 -21.15 -0.74
CA GLN A 5 4.05 -22.00 0.18
C GLN A 5 2.72 -21.31 0.61
N PRO A 6 1.68 -22.06 1.03
CA PRO A 6 0.37 -21.48 1.40
C PRO A 6 0.40 -20.48 2.56
N ASP A 7 1.36 -20.62 3.47
CA ASP A 7 1.61 -19.75 4.61
C ASP A 7 2.41 -18.48 4.28
N ASN A 8 2.93 -18.38 3.05
CA ASN A 8 3.59 -17.18 2.58
C ASN A 8 2.59 -16.01 2.62
N ARG A 9 3.02 -14.92 3.27
CA ARG A 9 2.32 -13.64 3.21
C ARG A 9 2.62 -12.98 1.88
N SER A 10 1.59 -12.50 1.19
CA SER A 10 1.78 -11.51 0.15
C SER A 10 2.38 -10.26 0.80
N GLY A 11 3.61 -9.94 0.44
CA GLY A 11 4.35 -8.82 0.97
C GLY A 11 3.93 -7.50 0.31
N TYR A 12 4.90 -6.82 -0.29
CA TYR A 12 4.68 -5.60 -1.05
C TYR A 12 4.01 -5.90 -2.39
N ILE A 13 2.95 -5.15 -2.70
CA ILE A 13 2.17 -5.27 -3.94
C ILE A 13 2.64 -4.22 -4.96
N ASP A 14 2.96 -3.02 -4.47
CA ASP A 14 3.29 -1.87 -5.31
C ASP A 14 4.25 -0.92 -4.57
N VAL A 15 5.00 -0.12 -5.33
CA VAL A 15 5.94 0.87 -4.81
C VAL A 15 5.97 2.09 -5.72
N GLU A 16 5.96 3.28 -5.12
CA GLU A 16 6.08 4.57 -5.79
C GLU A 16 7.09 5.43 -5.02
N VAL A 17 7.81 6.30 -5.71
CA VAL A 17 8.81 7.17 -5.08
C VAL A 17 8.58 8.63 -5.45
N THR A 18 8.83 9.51 -4.50
CA THR A 18 8.97 10.96 -4.73
C THR A 18 10.42 11.35 -4.47
N GLU A 19 10.77 12.63 -4.58
CA GLU A 19 12.12 13.08 -4.21
C GLU A 19 12.44 12.83 -2.72
N GLU A 20 11.41 12.78 -1.87
CA GLU A 20 11.57 12.73 -0.42
C GLU A 20 11.36 11.33 0.18
N PHE A 21 10.43 10.55 -0.37
CA PHE A 21 9.98 9.31 0.26
C PHE A 21 9.78 8.14 -0.71
N ILE A 22 9.83 6.93 -0.15
CA ILE A 22 9.43 5.69 -0.79
C ILE A 22 8.10 5.26 -0.17
N TYR A 23 7.07 5.14 -0.99
CA TYR A 23 5.76 4.62 -0.60
C TYR A 23 5.65 3.17 -1.05
N ALA A 24 5.25 2.27 -0.15
CA ALA A 24 5.06 0.87 -0.48
C ALA A 24 3.69 0.37 -0.02
N LEU A 25 2.90 -0.17 -0.94
CA LEU A 25 1.63 -0.83 -0.64
C LEU A 25 1.92 -2.25 -0.13
N TYR A 26 1.56 -2.52 1.11
CA TYR A 26 1.75 -3.82 1.74
C TYR A 26 0.42 -4.54 1.95
N SER A 27 0.30 -5.77 1.43
CA SER A 27 -0.92 -6.57 1.56
C SER A 27 -1.08 -7.14 2.96
N GLY A 28 -0.03 -7.79 3.47
CA GLY A 28 -0.06 -8.51 4.74
C GLY A 28 -0.96 -9.76 4.78
N LYS A 29 -1.69 -10.05 3.68
CA LYS A 29 -2.61 -11.18 3.57
C LYS A 29 -1.87 -12.49 3.32
N LYS A 30 -2.30 -13.57 3.96
CA LYS A 30 -1.85 -14.92 3.60
C LYS A 30 -2.60 -15.43 2.37
N ARG A 31 -1.98 -16.34 1.63
CA ARG A 31 -2.59 -16.89 0.41
C ARG A 31 -3.87 -17.69 0.69
N ASP A 32 -3.97 -18.38 1.82
CA ASP A 32 -5.17 -19.14 2.23
C ASP A 32 -6.35 -18.24 2.67
N GLU A 33 -6.07 -17.02 3.14
CA GLU A 33 -7.07 -16.01 3.52
C GLU A 33 -7.77 -15.39 2.30
N THR A 34 -7.28 -15.60 1.07
CA THR A 34 -7.93 -15.09 -0.15
C THR A 34 -9.33 -15.65 -0.38
N ASN A 35 -9.67 -16.81 0.21
CA ASN A 35 -11.00 -17.44 0.15
C ASN A 35 -11.93 -17.06 1.31
N ARG A 36 -11.45 -16.34 2.33
CA ARG A 36 -12.24 -15.97 3.50
C ARG A 36 -11.97 -14.52 3.80
N GLY A 37 -12.88 -13.64 3.35
CA GLY A 37 -12.84 -12.18 3.53
C GLY A 37 -12.57 -11.73 4.96
N THR A 38 -11.32 -11.81 5.37
CA THR A 38 -10.83 -11.44 6.69
C THR A 38 -9.85 -10.29 6.52
N GLU A 39 -10.26 -9.19 7.13
CA GLU A 39 -9.85 -7.83 6.91
C GLU A 39 -8.50 -7.52 7.57
N ARG A 40 -7.43 -8.20 7.16
CA ARG A 40 -6.10 -7.61 7.32
C ARG A 40 -5.93 -6.62 6.17
N GLY A 41 -6.34 -5.38 6.45
CA GLY A 41 -6.33 -4.27 5.50
C GLY A 41 -4.94 -4.07 4.91
N ALA A 42 -4.88 -3.84 3.60
CA ALA A 42 -3.63 -3.41 3.00
C ALA A 42 -3.35 -1.97 3.49
N TYR A 43 -2.09 -1.67 3.74
CA TYR A 43 -1.68 -0.35 4.21
C TYR A 43 -0.45 0.11 3.44
N PHE A 44 -0.26 1.42 3.39
CA PHE A 44 0.91 2.03 2.78
C PHE A 44 1.95 2.27 3.87
N LEU A 45 3.18 1.86 3.63
CA LEU A 45 4.33 2.23 4.44
C LEU A 45 5.11 3.31 3.71
N VAL A 46 5.47 4.35 4.43
CA VAL A 46 6.32 5.44 3.94
C VAL A 46 7.70 5.25 4.55
N PHE A 47 8.73 5.29 3.73
CA PHE A 47 10.12 5.17 4.14
C PHE A 47 10.92 6.37 3.69
N ASP A 48 11.96 6.70 4.44
CA ASP A 48 13.03 7.54 3.91
C ASP A 48 13.91 6.75 2.92
N TRP A 49 14.81 7.44 2.23
CA TRP A 49 15.75 6.84 1.29
C TRP A 49 16.79 5.90 1.92
N THR A 50 16.90 5.86 3.24
CA THR A 50 17.74 4.89 3.96
C THR A 50 16.99 3.57 4.23
N GLY A 51 15.68 3.53 3.93
CA GLY A 51 14.81 2.40 4.19
C GLY A 51 14.22 2.37 5.60
N ARG A 52 14.34 3.46 6.36
CA ARG A 52 13.72 3.58 7.68
C ARG A 52 12.22 3.85 7.52
N PRO A 53 11.33 3.11 8.19
CA PRO A 53 9.90 3.39 8.16
C PRO A 53 9.59 4.68 8.92
N MET A 54 8.93 5.61 8.23
CA MET A 54 8.54 6.93 8.73
C MET A 54 7.07 6.96 9.12
N ALA A 55 6.19 6.37 8.30
CA ALA A 55 4.75 6.41 8.53
C ALA A 55 4.02 5.16 8.02
N ARG A 56 2.78 5.01 8.49
CA ARG A 56 1.82 4.01 7.99
C ARG A 56 0.48 4.67 7.72
N LEU A 57 0.02 4.59 6.47
CA LEU A 57 -1.30 5.04 6.05
C LEU A 57 -2.23 3.83 5.95
N ASN A 58 -3.30 3.81 6.74
CA ASN A 58 -4.30 2.76 6.66
C ASN A 58 -5.37 3.14 5.64
N VAL A 59 -5.71 2.21 4.75
CA VAL A 59 -6.83 2.36 3.83
C VAL A 59 -7.81 1.22 4.02
N SER A 60 -9.09 1.54 4.05
CA SER A 60 -10.14 0.52 4.07
C SER A 60 -10.26 -0.13 2.69
N GLY A 61 -10.56 -1.43 2.67
CA GLY A 61 -10.79 -2.17 1.43
C GLY A 61 -9.57 -2.95 0.93
N SER A 62 -9.53 -3.18 -0.39
CA SER A 62 -8.49 -3.98 -1.06
C SER A 62 -7.87 -3.18 -2.21
N PRO A 63 -6.95 -2.25 -1.91
CA PRO A 63 -6.23 -1.52 -2.95
C PRO A 63 -5.40 -2.49 -3.79
N SER A 64 -5.25 -2.16 -5.07
CA SER A 64 -4.52 -2.98 -6.05
C SER A 64 -3.22 -2.35 -6.50
N PHE A 65 -3.22 -1.02 -6.70
CA PHE A 65 -2.09 -0.22 -7.15
C PHE A 65 -2.21 1.19 -6.61
N MET A 66 -1.13 1.95 -6.65
CA MET A 66 -1.10 3.35 -6.23
C MET A 66 -0.16 4.22 -7.06
N THR A 67 -0.29 5.53 -6.89
CA THR A 67 0.76 6.50 -7.18
C THR A 67 0.58 7.72 -6.26
N VAL A 68 1.60 8.56 -6.15
CA VAL A 68 1.64 9.71 -5.24
C VAL A 68 1.93 10.96 -6.06
N SER A 69 1.34 12.10 -5.69
CA SER A 69 1.67 13.38 -6.31
C SER A 69 3.13 13.77 -6.00
N ALA A 70 3.76 14.50 -6.93
CA ALA A 70 5.18 14.87 -6.80
C ALA A 70 5.48 15.70 -5.54
N ASP A 71 4.50 16.43 -5.02
CA ASP A 71 4.57 17.27 -3.82
C ASP A 71 4.21 16.52 -2.52
N ASN A 72 4.06 15.19 -2.57
CA ASN A 72 3.68 14.36 -1.42
C ASN A 72 2.33 14.71 -0.76
N SER A 73 1.44 15.44 -1.44
CA SER A 73 0.16 15.89 -0.86
C SER A 73 -0.99 14.91 -1.09
N GLU A 74 -0.91 14.07 -2.12
CA GLU A 74 -2.03 13.24 -2.58
C GLU A 74 -1.58 11.81 -2.91
N LEU A 75 -2.40 10.84 -2.50
CA LEU A 75 -2.28 9.43 -2.86
C LEU A 75 -3.46 9.02 -3.73
N TYR A 76 -3.16 8.42 -4.89
CA TYR A 76 -4.15 7.89 -5.83
C TYR A 76 -4.12 6.37 -5.78
N VAL A 77 -5.27 5.75 -5.54
CA VAL A 77 -5.35 4.30 -5.29
C VAL A 77 -6.40 3.64 -6.17
N ILE A 78 -6.02 2.55 -6.83
CA ILE A 78 -6.93 1.73 -7.65
C ILE A 78 -7.60 0.66 -6.79
N PHE A 79 -8.93 0.63 -6.81
CA PHE A 79 -9.76 -0.46 -6.29
C PHE A 79 -10.46 -1.16 -7.46
N LYS A 80 -10.43 -2.50 -7.52
CA LYS A 80 -11.00 -3.28 -8.63
C LYS A 80 -12.42 -3.82 -8.39
N SER A 81 -12.91 -3.76 -7.16
CA SER A 81 -14.19 -4.34 -6.74
C SER A 81 -14.93 -3.37 -5.82
N PRO A 82 -16.28 -3.27 -5.92
CA PRO A 82 -17.15 -3.97 -6.87
C PRO A 82 -17.07 -3.44 -8.32
N VAL A 83 -16.56 -2.23 -8.51
CA VAL A 83 -16.31 -1.60 -9.81
C VAL A 83 -14.91 -0.98 -9.80
N PRO A 84 -14.15 -1.01 -10.90
CA PRO A 84 -12.87 -0.32 -11.01
C PRO A 84 -13.02 1.19 -10.74
N GLN A 85 -12.27 1.69 -9.77
CA GLN A 85 -12.28 3.10 -9.39
C GLN A 85 -10.89 3.55 -8.92
N ILE A 86 -10.58 4.82 -9.18
CA ILE A 86 -9.44 5.53 -8.60
C ILE A 86 -9.99 6.43 -7.50
N ILE A 87 -9.45 6.29 -6.29
CA ILE A 87 -9.81 7.16 -5.16
C ILE A 87 -8.58 7.99 -4.79
N ARG A 88 -8.78 9.30 -4.62
CA ARG A 88 -7.80 10.25 -4.11
C ARG A 88 -7.91 10.33 -2.59
N PHE A 89 -6.77 10.29 -1.92
CA PHE A 89 -6.62 10.54 -0.48
C PHE A 89 -5.62 11.67 -0.28
N GLU A 90 -5.86 12.50 0.73
CA GLU A 90 -4.90 13.51 1.17
C GLU A 90 -3.88 12.87 2.11
N ILE A 91 -2.61 13.24 1.95
CA ILE A 91 -1.52 12.84 2.83
C ILE A 91 -1.31 13.98 3.85
N PRO A 92 -1.51 13.72 5.16
CA PRO A 92 -1.27 14.74 6.18
C PRO A 92 0.19 15.19 6.19
N GLU A 93 0.43 16.51 6.17
CA GLU A 93 1.78 17.10 6.24
C GLU A 93 2.61 16.60 7.43
N SER A 94 1.95 16.28 8.55
CA SER A 94 2.61 15.74 9.76
C SER A 94 3.27 14.37 9.57
N LEU A 95 2.98 13.66 8.48
CA LEU A 95 3.57 12.36 8.15
C LEU A 95 4.78 12.47 7.20
N VAL A 96 5.08 13.68 6.74
CA VAL A 96 6.00 14.01 5.64
C VAL A 96 7.09 15.00 6.10
N GLN A 97 7.28 15.16 7.43
CA GLN A 97 8.30 16.03 8.06
C GLN A 97 9.54 15.28 8.54
#